data_AF-A0A7K4SCN6-F1
#
_entry.id   AF-A0A7K4SCN6-F1
#
_cell.length_a   1.000
_cell.length_b   1.000
_cell.length_c   1.000
_cell.angle_alpha   90.00
_cell.angle_beta   90.00
_cell.angle_gamma   90.00
#
_symmetry.space_group_name_H-M   'P 1'
#
loop_
_entity.id
_entity.type
_entity.pdbx_description
1 polymer ?
#
loop_
_entity_poly.entity_id
_entity_poly.type
_entity_poly.pdbx_seq_one_letter_code
_entity_poly.pdbx_strand_id
1 'polypeptide(L)'
;EGDELAALPAGLRAELQAALASEGALVPFSLLRSLHAALREAESPLYLHELLEGSEIHLPEVPVPPRNPELVARLERIKAKLANEEYRRMTRNITGQENNGTLAEFGRQVRSVKAIVITIFNFFVTVAAAFACTYLGSQYVFVETAARVLLAVIVASVVGLAELYVMVRTLEGDLGKL
;
A
#
# COMPACT_ATOMS: atom_id res chain seq x y z
N GLU A 1 44.06 -2.59 -52.02
CA GLU A 1 42.75 -2.21 -51.42
C GLU A 1 42.68 -0.74 -50.98
N GLY A 2 43.33 0.20 -51.69
CA GLY A 2 43.36 1.62 -51.29
C GLY A 2 42.64 2.57 -52.26
N ASP A 3 42.04 2.06 -53.33
CA ASP A 3 41.53 2.86 -54.46
C ASP A 3 40.04 3.24 -54.30
N GLU A 4 39.25 2.40 -53.62
CA GLU A 4 37.81 2.63 -53.39
C GLU A 4 37.55 3.84 -52.48
N LEU A 5 38.42 4.08 -51.50
CA LEU A 5 38.34 5.23 -50.61
C LEU A 5 38.69 6.56 -51.31
N ALA A 6 39.40 6.51 -52.44
CA ALA A 6 39.81 7.68 -53.23
C ALA A 6 38.68 8.20 -54.14
N ALA A 7 37.76 7.34 -54.56
CA ALA A 7 36.58 7.67 -55.36
C ALA A 7 35.46 8.37 -54.56
N LEU A 8 35.54 8.37 -53.22
CA LEU A 8 34.53 9.00 -52.36
C LEU A 8 34.53 10.53 -52.48
N PRO A 9 33.35 11.19 -52.33
CA PRO A 9 33.26 12.64 -52.26
C PRO A 9 34.14 13.21 -51.13
N ALA A 10 34.90 14.27 -51.43
CA ALA A 10 35.85 14.86 -50.49
C ALA A 10 35.20 15.33 -49.18
N GLY A 11 33.95 15.83 -49.24
CA GLY A 11 33.19 16.23 -48.05
C GLY A 11 32.86 15.06 -47.13
N LEU A 12 32.43 13.93 -47.69
CA LEU A 12 32.10 12.72 -46.94
C LEU A 12 33.36 12.11 -46.27
N ARG A 13 34.49 12.14 -46.99
CA ARG A 13 35.78 11.69 -46.44
C ARG A 13 36.22 12.54 -45.26
N ALA A 14 36.05 13.87 -45.34
CA ALA A 14 36.39 14.78 -44.25
C ALA A 14 35.50 14.56 -43.01
N GLU A 15 34.20 14.36 -43.20
CA GLU A 15 33.27 14.04 -42.11
C GLU A 15 33.58 12.70 -41.44
N LEU A 16 33.92 11.67 -42.23
CA LEU A 16 34.34 10.37 -41.70
C LEU A 16 35.64 10.47 -40.90
N GLN A 17 36.64 11.19 -41.43
CA GLN A 17 37.90 11.43 -40.73
C GLN A 17 37.70 12.20 -39.42
N ALA A 18 36.80 13.20 -39.41
CA ALA A 18 36.45 13.93 -38.21
C ALA A 18 35.74 13.04 -37.17
N ALA A 19 34.83 12.16 -37.60
CA ALA A 19 34.13 11.23 -36.72
C ALA A 19 35.09 10.17 -36.13
N LEU A 20 36.02 9.64 -36.92
CA LEU A 20 37.04 8.69 -36.48
C LEU A 20 38.10 9.32 -35.56
N ALA A 21 38.36 10.63 -35.70
CA ALA A 21 39.25 11.38 -34.83
C ALA A 21 38.61 11.76 -33.48
N SER A 22 37.30 11.56 -33.32
CA SER A 22 36.60 11.83 -32.06
C SER A 22 36.88 10.77 -30.99
N GLU A 23 36.84 11.15 -29.71
CA GLU A 23 36.99 10.22 -28.60
C GLU A 23 35.88 9.14 -28.66
N GLY A 24 36.29 7.88 -28.79
CA GLY A 24 35.38 6.74 -28.92
C GLY A 24 34.95 6.42 -30.36
N ALA A 25 35.47 7.12 -31.38
CA ALA A 25 35.19 6.87 -32.80
C ALA A 25 33.69 6.71 -33.11
N LEU A 26 32.86 7.58 -32.51
CA LEU A 26 31.41 7.50 -32.64
C LEU A 26 30.97 7.98 -34.03
N VAL A 27 30.50 7.05 -34.85
CA VAL A 27 30.02 7.35 -36.21
C VAL A 27 28.49 7.36 -36.21
N PRO A 28 27.84 8.50 -36.55
CA PRO A 28 26.40 8.56 -36.73
C PRO A 28 25.95 7.58 -37.83
N PHE A 29 24.85 6.86 -37.59
CA PHE A 29 24.32 5.91 -38.58
C PHE A 29 23.96 6.55 -39.92
N SER A 30 23.56 7.83 -39.91
CA SER A 30 23.31 8.61 -41.13
C SER A 30 24.57 8.73 -42.00
N LEU A 31 25.75 8.90 -41.39
CA LEU A 31 27.03 9.02 -42.10
C LEU A 31 27.45 7.68 -42.70
N LEU A 32 27.29 6.57 -41.97
CA LEU A 32 27.49 5.20 -42.47
C LEU A 32 26.57 4.87 -43.65
N ARG A 33 25.31 5.32 -43.59
CA ARG A 33 24.35 5.14 -44.69
C ARG A 33 24.76 5.93 -45.94
N SER A 34 25.23 7.16 -45.78
CA SER A 34 25.74 7.98 -46.89
C SER A 34 27.01 7.38 -47.50
N LEU A 35 27.89 6.81 -46.68
CA LEU A 35 29.08 6.07 -47.13
C LEU A 35 28.68 4.84 -47.96
N HIS A 36 27.75 4.03 -47.46
CA HIS A 36 27.28 2.86 -48.20
C HIS A 36 26.65 3.26 -49.55
N ALA A 37 25.88 4.35 -49.61
CA ALA A 37 25.30 4.85 -50.85
C ALA A 37 26.39 5.25 -51.88
N ALA A 38 27.40 6.00 -51.44
CA ALA A 38 28.52 6.40 -52.30
C ALA A 38 29.35 5.19 -52.78
N LEU A 39 29.55 4.18 -51.93
CA LEU A 39 30.23 2.94 -52.30
C LEU A 39 29.42 2.11 -53.31
N ARG A 40 28.08 2.13 -53.23
CA ARG A 40 27.22 1.48 -54.23
C ARG A 40 27.30 2.17 -55.60
N GLU A 41 27.37 3.49 -55.62
CA GLU A 41 27.55 4.27 -56.86
C GLU A 41 28.92 4.03 -57.51
N ALA A 42 29.94 3.72 -56.71
CA ALA A 42 31.27 3.33 -57.15
C ALA A 42 31.40 1.83 -57.49
N GLU A 43 30.28 1.11 -57.64
CA GLU A 43 30.22 -0.34 -57.94
C GLU A 43 30.96 -1.26 -56.93
N SER A 44 31.14 -0.81 -55.68
CA SER A 44 31.77 -1.63 -54.64
C SER A 44 30.89 -2.83 -54.25
N PRO A 45 31.47 -4.02 -54.02
CA PRO A 45 30.73 -5.22 -53.60
C PRO A 45 30.33 -5.19 -52.10
N LEU A 46 30.80 -4.20 -51.34
CA LEU A 46 30.62 -4.15 -49.88
C LEU A 46 29.16 -3.90 -49.46
N TYR A 47 28.66 -4.75 -48.58
CA TYR A 47 27.34 -4.62 -47.99
C TYR A 47 27.37 -3.84 -46.66
N LEU A 48 26.24 -3.21 -46.31
CA LEU A 48 26.13 -2.44 -45.07
C LEU A 48 26.44 -3.26 -43.81
N HIS A 49 26.09 -4.54 -43.79
CA HIS A 49 26.36 -5.39 -42.61
C HIS A 49 27.85 -5.68 -42.41
N GLU A 50 28.64 -5.71 -43.49
CA GLU A 50 30.10 -5.86 -43.44
C GLU A 50 30.75 -4.56 -42.92
N LEU A 51 30.18 -3.40 -43.26
CA LEU A 51 30.61 -2.10 -42.69
C LEU A 51 30.30 -1.97 -41.20
N LEU A 52 29.26 -2.66 -40.72
CA LEU A 52 28.86 -2.68 -39.31
C LEU A 52 29.53 -3.82 -38.53
N GLU A 53 30.24 -4.72 -39.20
CA GLU A 53 30.93 -5.82 -38.55
C GLU A 53 32.01 -5.27 -37.60
N GLY A 54 31.96 -5.70 -36.33
CA GLY A 54 32.85 -5.19 -35.28
C GLY A 54 32.46 -3.82 -34.68
N SER A 55 31.35 -3.21 -35.12
CA SER A 55 30.83 -1.99 -34.52
C SER A 55 29.99 -2.27 -33.27
N GLU A 56 30.12 -1.43 -32.24
CA GLU A 56 29.27 -1.47 -31.04
C GLU A 56 28.29 -0.30 -31.04
N ILE A 57 27.06 -0.54 -30.60
CA ILE A 57 26.04 0.51 -30.50
C ILE A 57 26.27 1.29 -29.20
N HIS A 58 26.65 2.55 -29.33
CA HIS A 58 26.76 3.43 -28.17
C HIS A 58 25.37 3.83 -27.64
N LEU A 59 24.96 3.28 -26.51
CA LEU A 59 23.77 3.70 -25.78
C LEU A 59 24.17 4.77 -24.75
N PRO A 60 23.72 6.03 -24.88
CA PRO A 60 24.01 7.04 -23.88
C PRO A 60 23.38 6.63 -22.54
N GLU A 61 24.19 6.68 -21.47
CA GLU A 61 23.71 6.37 -20.12
C GLU A 61 22.71 7.44 -19.66
N VAL A 62 21.51 7.01 -19.29
CA VAL A 62 20.47 7.93 -18.79
C VAL A 62 20.89 8.42 -17.41
N PRO A 63 20.99 9.75 -17.18
CA PRO A 63 21.34 10.26 -15.86
C PRO A 63 20.26 9.88 -14.84
N VAL A 64 20.63 9.08 -13.85
CA VAL A 64 19.71 8.68 -12.78
C VAL A 64 19.50 9.87 -11.82
N PRO A 65 18.25 10.29 -11.56
CA PRO A 65 18.00 11.41 -10.67
C PRO A 65 18.42 11.08 -9.22
N PRO A 66 18.86 12.09 -8.44
CA PRO A 66 19.24 11.89 -7.04
C PRO A 66 18.04 11.44 -6.21
N ARG A 67 18.26 10.45 -5.33
CA ARG A 67 17.20 9.91 -4.47
C ARG A 67 16.84 10.89 -3.34
N ASN A 68 15.55 11.09 -3.12
CA ASN A 68 15.04 11.89 -2.01
C ASN A 68 15.34 11.20 -0.65
N PRO A 69 15.98 11.89 0.31
CA PRO A 69 16.39 11.30 1.59
C PRO A 69 15.21 10.78 2.42
N GLU A 70 14.03 11.41 2.34
CA GLU A 70 12.84 10.93 3.05
C GLU A 70 12.36 9.58 2.52
N LEU A 71 12.42 9.38 1.20
CA LEU A 71 12.01 8.12 0.56
C LEU A 71 12.97 6.99 0.91
N VAL A 72 14.27 7.29 0.99
CA VAL A 72 15.29 6.31 1.42
C VAL A 72 15.03 5.89 2.87
N ALA A 73 14.83 6.84 3.78
CA ALA A 73 14.52 6.54 5.18
C ALA A 73 13.23 5.71 5.32
N ARG A 74 12.19 6.00 4.51
CA ARG A 74 10.97 5.19 4.48
C ARG A 74 11.23 3.78 3.97
N LEU A 75 12.01 3.62 2.91
CA LEU A 75 12.38 2.32 2.37
C LEU A 75 13.17 1.48 3.37
N GLU A 76 14.11 2.08 4.10
CA GLU A 76 14.87 1.41 5.15
C GLU A 76 13.97 0.93 6.28
N ARG A 77 13.02 1.76 6.73
CA ARG A 77 12.01 1.34 7.73
C ARG A 77 11.16 0.18 7.24
N ILE A 78 10.71 0.22 5.98
CA ILE A 78 9.88 -0.87 5.39
C ILE A 78 10.70 -2.15 5.28
N LYS A 79 11.95 -2.07 4.81
CA LYS A 79 12.86 -3.22 4.73
C LYS A 79 13.12 -3.84 6.10
N ALA A 80 13.38 -3.01 7.12
CA ALA A 80 13.58 -3.47 8.49
C ALA A 80 12.31 -4.16 9.04
N LYS A 81 11.13 -3.61 8.77
CA LYS A 81 9.85 -4.20 9.20
C LYS A 81 9.62 -5.57 8.55
N LEU A 82 9.80 -5.66 7.23
CA LEU A 82 9.65 -6.92 6.48
C LEU A 82 10.65 -7.98 6.94
N ALA A 83 11.92 -7.59 7.15
CA ALA A 83 12.94 -8.50 7.65
C ALA A 83 12.60 -9.04 9.06
N ASN A 84 12.07 -8.20 9.94
CA ASN A 84 11.65 -8.62 11.28
C ASN A 84 10.42 -9.55 11.22
N GLU A 85 9.47 -9.29 10.33
CA GLU A 85 8.32 -10.14 10.11
C GLU A 85 8.72 -11.52 9.58
N GLU A 86 9.62 -11.56 8.58
CA GLU A 86 10.19 -12.81 8.05
C GLU A 86 10.97 -13.57 9.12
N TYR A 87 11.80 -12.87 9.90
CA TYR A 87 12.52 -13.46 11.03
C TYR A 87 11.55 -14.10 12.04
N ARG A 88 10.51 -13.37 12.47
CA ARG A 88 9.48 -13.90 13.39
C ARG A 88 8.74 -15.10 12.80
N ARG A 89 8.49 -15.11 11.50
CA ARG A 89 7.88 -16.26 10.81
C ARG A 89 8.79 -17.48 10.85
N MET A 90 10.08 -17.31 10.59
CA MET A 90 11.08 -18.38 10.62
C MET A 90 11.28 -18.93 12.04
N THR A 91 11.33 -18.06 13.06
CA THR A 91 11.55 -18.47 14.46
C THR A 91 10.28 -18.87 15.20
N ARG A 92 9.11 -18.77 14.57
CA ARG A 92 7.79 -19.03 15.19
C ARG A 92 7.68 -20.39 15.89
N ASN A 93 8.37 -21.40 15.36
CA ASN A 93 8.29 -22.77 15.88
C ASN A 93 9.40 -23.10 16.90
N ILE A 94 10.37 -22.20 17.06
CA ILE A 94 11.54 -22.40 17.93
C ILE A 94 11.31 -21.71 19.27
N THR A 95 10.69 -20.53 19.24
CA THR A 95 10.28 -19.84 20.46
C THR A 95 8.98 -20.46 20.97
N GLY A 96 9.05 -21.34 21.97
CA GLY A 96 7.87 -21.90 22.67
C GLY A 96 7.01 -20.88 23.43
N GLN A 97 7.21 -19.57 23.24
CA GLN A 97 6.30 -18.54 23.72
C GLN A 97 5.22 -18.28 22.68
N GLU A 98 4.04 -18.76 23.00
CA GLU A 98 2.75 -18.52 22.38
C GLU A 98 2.52 -17.03 22.06
N ASN A 99 2.82 -16.61 20.83
CA ASN A 99 2.25 -15.38 20.28
C ASN A 99 0.85 -15.61 19.66
N ASN A 100 0.37 -16.87 19.65
CA ASN A 100 -1.01 -17.19 19.32
C ASN A 100 -2.00 -16.69 20.38
N GLY A 101 -1.53 -16.45 21.62
CA GLY A 101 -2.30 -15.76 22.65
C GLY A 101 -2.70 -14.36 22.19
N THR A 102 -1.76 -13.53 21.76
CA THR A 102 -2.04 -12.11 21.53
C THR A 102 -3.00 -11.82 20.39
N LEU A 103 -2.94 -12.51 19.24
CA LEU A 103 -3.87 -12.26 18.12
C LEU A 103 -5.25 -12.91 18.32
N ALA A 104 -5.31 -14.11 18.90
CA ALA A 104 -6.58 -14.76 19.22
C ALA A 104 -7.27 -14.06 20.40
N GLU A 105 -6.51 -13.63 21.41
CA GLU A 105 -6.99 -12.75 22.48
C GLU A 105 -7.42 -11.41 21.93
N PHE A 106 -6.69 -10.79 20.99
CA PHE A 106 -7.12 -9.52 20.39
C PHE A 106 -8.44 -9.67 19.61
N GLY A 107 -8.58 -10.73 18.81
CA GLY A 107 -9.84 -11.03 18.11
C GLY A 107 -11.00 -11.33 19.06
N ARG A 108 -10.73 -12.04 20.16
CA ARG A 108 -11.71 -12.33 21.23
C ARG A 108 -12.06 -11.08 22.05
N GLN A 109 -11.09 -10.20 22.28
CA GLN A 109 -11.24 -8.92 22.98
C GLN A 109 -12.03 -7.92 22.14
N VAL A 110 -11.79 -7.84 20.83
CA VAL A 110 -12.60 -7.00 19.93
C VAL A 110 -14.05 -7.51 19.87
N ARG A 111 -14.26 -8.83 19.87
CA ARG A 111 -15.61 -9.42 19.90
C ARG A 111 -16.31 -9.18 21.25
N SER A 112 -15.60 -9.31 22.37
CA SER A 112 -16.17 -9.08 23.71
C SER A 112 -16.48 -7.60 23.93
N VAL A 113 -15.60 -6.69 23.50
CA VAL A 113 -15.84 -5.24 23.57
C VAL A 113 -17.07 -4.85 22.77
N LYS A 114 -17.22 -5.37 21.53
CA LYS A 114 -18.42 -5.11 20.73
C LYS A 114 -19.70 -5.59 21.42
N ALA A 115 -19.68 -6.77 22.03
CA ALA A 115 -20.83 -7.31 22.76
C ALA A 115 -21.18 -6.45 23.98
N ILE A 116 -20.20 -6.08 24.79
CA ILE A 116 -20.39 -5.22 25.97
C ILE A 116 -20.97 -3.85 25.57
N VAL A 117 -20.45 -3.23 24.51
CA VAL A 117 -20.95 -1.94 24.01
C VAL A 117 -22.42 -2.05 23.57
N ILE A 118 -22.78 -3.11 22.84
CA ILE A 118 -24.16 -3.32 22.40
C ILE A 118 -25.10 -3.52 23.62
N THR A 119 -24.67 -4.29 24.62
CA THR A 119 -25.48 -4.53 25.83
C THR A 119 -25.69 -3.26 26.64
N ILE A 120 -24.65 -2.44 26.84
CA ILE A 120 -24.77 -1.14 27.53
C ILE A 120 -25.71 -0.20 26.76
N PHE A 121 -25.59 -0.16 25.43
CA PHE A 121 -26.48 0.64 24.60
C PHE A 121 -27.94 0.19 24.73
N ASN A 122 -28.19 -1.12 24.70
CA ASN A 122 -29.53 -1.67 24.86
C ASN A 122 -30.14 -1.30 26.23
N PHE A 123 -29.35 -1.37 27.30
CA PHE A 123 -29.77 -0.91 28.64
C PHE A 123 -30.27 0.55 28.62
N PHE A 124 -29.51 1.47 28.03
CA PHE A 124 -29.92 2.87 27.95
C PHE A 124 -31.19 3.05 27.12
N VAL A 125 -31.31 2.33 26.00
CA VAL A 125 -32.51 2.37 25.16
C VAL A 125 -33.73 1.87 25.94
N THR A 126 -33.63 0.74 26.66
CA THR A 126 -34.75 0.21 27.44
C THR A 126 -35.17 1.16 28.56
N VAL A 127 -34.22 1.71 29.32
CA VAL A 127 -34.53 2.66 30.42
C VAL A 127 -35.15 3.95 29.89
N ALA A 128 -34.61 4.51 28.81
CA ALA A 128 -35.15 5.71 28.18
C ALA A 128 -36.54 5.47 27.59
N ALA A 129 -36.76 4.32 26.93
CA ALA A 129 -38.05 3.93 26.40
C ALA A 129 -39.08 3.74 27.52
N ALA A 130 -38.73 3.06 28.61
CA ALA A 130 -39.60 2.90 29.78
C ALA A 130 -39.99 4.26 30.38
N PHE A 131 -39.03 5.15 30.57
CA PHE A 131 -39.28 6.52 31.04
C PHE A 131 -40.23 7.28 30.10
N ALA A 132 -39.94 7.30 28.80
CA ALA A 132 -40.74 8.02 27.81
C ALA A 132 -42.17 7.46 27.71
N CYS A 133 -42.31 6.13 27.67
CA CYS A 133 -43.60 5.45 27.62
C CYS A 133 -44.43 5.70 28.88
N THR A 134 -43.83 5.63 30.08
CA THR A 134 -44.54 5.93 31.32
C THR A 134 -44.90 7.41 31.43
N TYR A 135 -44.01 8.32 31.03
CA TYR A 135 -44.30 9.75 31.04
C TYR A 135 -45.45 10.11 30.09
N LEU A 136 -45.42 9.61 28.85
CA LEU A 136 -46.49 9.81 27.86
C LEU A 136 -47.80 9.12 28.30
N GLY A 137 -47.72 7.88 28.80
CA GLY A 137 -48.89 7.12 29.25
C GLY A 137 -49.54 7.70 30.52
N SER A 138 -48.74 8.28 31.41
CA SER A 138 -49.23 8.91 32.64
C SER A 138 -50.09 10.16 32.40
N GLN A 139 -50.11 10.69 31.16
CA GLN A 139 -50.99 11.79 30.78
C GLN A 139 -52.47 11.48 31.00
N TYR A 140 -52.85 10.19 30.92
CA TYR A 140 -54.23 9.74 31.12
C TYR A 140 -54.59 9.48 32.59
N VAL A 141 -53.61 9.44 33.49
CA VAL A 141 -53.80 9.07 34.90
C VAL A 141 -53.62 10.27 35.83
N PHE A 142 -52.60 11.10 35.58
CA PHE A 142 -52.28 12.27 36.40
C PHE A 142 -52.36 13.54 35.57
N VAL A 143 -52.90 14.64 36.11
CA VAL A 143 -52.94 15.95 35.42
C VAL A 143 -51.65 16.75 35.69
N GLU A 144 -51.06 16.59 36.87
CA GLU A 144 -49.85 17.31 37.29
C GLU A 144 -48.58 16.73 36.65
N THR A 145 -47.76 17.61 36.07
CA THR A 145 -46.48 17.24 35.44
C THR A 145 -45.48 16.65 36.42
N ALA A 146 -45.44 17.15 37.66
CA ALA A 146 -44.53 16.65 38.70
C ALA A 146 -44.82 15.18 39.05
N ALA A 147 -46.10 14.82 39.22
CA ALA A 147 -46.52 13.44 39.49
C ALA A 147 -46.19 12.49 38.32
N ARG A 148 -46.34 12.95 37.08
CA ARG A 148 -45.99 12.20 35.87
C ARG A 148 -44.49 11.88 35.79
N VAL A 149 -43.65 12.87 36.07
CA VAL A 149 -42.19 12.67 36.10
C VAL A 149 -41.79 11.73 37.22
N LEU A 150 -42.36 11.90 38.43
CA LEU A 150 -42.08 11.03 39.57
C LEU A 150 -42.42 9.56 39.26
N LEU A 151 -43.60 9.32 38.68
CA LEU A 151 -44.02 7.98 38.27
C LEU A 151 -43.09 7.40 37.20
N ALA A 152 -42.74 8.18 36.18
CA ALA A 152 -41.85 7.75 35.12
C ALA A 152 -40.46 7.38 35.65
N VAL A 153 -39.92 8.14 36.61
CA VAL A 153 -38.64 7.82 37.26
C VAL A 153 -38.74 6.53 38.07
N ILE A 154 -39.82 6.32 38.83
CA ILE A 154 -40.00 5.08 39.61
C ILE A 154 -40.05 3.86 38.68
N VAL A 155 -40.87 3.91 37.63
CA VAL A 155 -40.99 2.80 36.67
C VAL A 155 -39.67 2.56 35.93
N ALA A 156 -39.01 3.62 35.44
CA ALA A 156 -37.72 3.50 34.77
C ALA A 156 -36.63 2.92 35.69
N SER A 157 -36.68 3.24 36.99
CA SER A 157 -35.76 2.67 37.98
C SER A 157 -35.97 1.18 38.19
N VAL A 158 -37.22 0.72 38.28
CA VAL A 158 -37.53 -0.72 38.41
C VAL A 158 -37.09 -1.48 37.17
N VAL A 159 -37.37 -0.94 35.97
CA VAL A 159 -36.95 -1.55 34.70
C VAL A 159 -35.42 -1.57 34.59
N GLY A 160 -34.75 -0.49 34.97
CA GLY A 160 -33.28 -0.41 34.99
C GLY A 160 -32.66 -1.45 35.93
N LEU A 161 -33.24 -1.67 37.12
CA LEU A 161 -32.78 -2.72 38.03
C LEU A 161 -32.99 -4.13 37.44
N ALA A 162 -34.11 -4.37 36.75
CA ALA A 162 -34.39 -5.64 36.10
C ALA A 162 -33.40 -5.94 34.97
N GLU A 163 -33.15 -4.96 34.09
CA GLU A 163 -32.16 -5.08 33.01
C GLU A 163 -30.73 -5.23 33.54
N LEU A 164 -30.36 -4.47 34.58
CA LEU A 164 -29.06 -4.61 35.24
C LEU A 164 -28.87 -6.01 35.83
N TYR A 165 -29.89 -6.56 36.48
CA TYR A 165 -29.85 -7.93 37.00
C TYR A 165 -29.66 -8.96 35.88
N VAL A 166 -30.40 -8.82 34.77
CA VAL A 166 -30.26 -9.70 33.60
C VAL A 166 -28.86 -9.61 33.02
N MET A 167 -28.30 -8.40 32.86
CA MET A 167 -26.95 -8.18 32.36
C MET A 167 -25.88 -8.81 33.26
N VAL A 168 -25.99 -8.66 34.58
CA VAL A 168 -25.05 -9.29 35.53
C VAL A 168 -25.13 -10.81 35.41
N ARG A 169 -26.34 -11.36 35.33
CA ARG A 169 -26.55 -12.81 35.24
C ARG A 169 -26.09 -13.39 33.91
N THR A 170 -26.21 -12.66 32.80
CA THR A 170 -25.67 -13.12 31.50
C THR A 170 -24.14 -13.09 31.49
N LEU A 171 -23.52 -12.09 32.12
CA LEU A 171 -22.06 -12.02 32.29
C LEU A 171 -21.53 -13.16 33.17
N GLU A 172 -22.19 -13.45 34.30
CA GLU A 172 -21.82 -14.59 35.16
C GLU A 172 -22.02 -15.94 34.47
N GLY A 173 -23.09 -16.08 33.68
CA GLY A 173 -23.38 -17.30 32.92
C GLY A 173 -22.38 -17.58 31.79
N ASP A 174 -21.86 -16.54 31.15
CA ASP A 174 -20.78 -16.67 30.15
C ASP A 174 -19.42 -17.00 30.81
N LEU A 175 -19.19 -16.55 32.05
CA LEU A 175 -18.01 -16.93 32.84
C LEU A 175 -18.04 -18.39 33.31
N GLY A 176 -19.22 -18.95 33.60
CA GLY A 176 -19.38 -20.33 34.06
C GLY A 176 -19.25 -21.41 32.97
N LYS A 177 -19.06 -21.03 31.70
CA LYS A 177 -18.90 -21.92 30.54
C LYS A 177 -17.48 -21.96 29.96
N LEU A 178 -16.53 -21.26 30.59
CA LEU A 178 -15.10 -21.28 30.26
C LEU A 178 -14.35 -22.21 31.22
#